data_AF-A0A529ZFI5-F1
#
_entry.id   AF-A0A529ZFI5-F1
#
_cell.length_a   1.000
_cell.length_b   1.000
_cell.length_c   1.000
_cell.angle_alpha   90.00
_cell.angle_beta   90.00
_cell.angle_gamma   90.00
#
_symmetry.space_group_name_H-M   'P 1'
#
loop_
_entity.id
_entity.type
_entity.pdbx_description
1 polymer ?
#
loop_
_entity_poly.entity_id
_entity_poly.type
_entity_poly.pdbx_seq_one_letter_code
_entity_poly.pdbx_strand_id
1 'polypeptide(L)'
;VRTERFTVPLLSRPADLIDIDDGNRPAGMDPYLAFARRTDDGPVEYFDRGAIEGGALADKNLEIAWLAEKVDAFFIHVQGAARLKMTDGRRARVTYAAKSGQRFTGPGKILSDLGEIPLEKVTMQSIRAWFKAHPERVD
;
A
#
# COMPACT_ATOMS: atom_id res chain seq x y z
N VAL A 1 -2.13 -14.71 11.27
CA VAL A 1 -3.47 -15.25 10.91
C VAL A 1 -4.50 -14.13 10.99
N ARG A 2 -5.53 -14.17 10.14
CA ARG A 2 -6.66 -13.24 10.20
C ARG A 2 -7.51 -13.53 11.44
N THR A 3 -7.99 -12.50 12.12
CA THR A 3 -8.93 -12.62 13.25
C THR A 3 -10.00 -11.53 13.15
N GLU A 4 -10.95 -11.50 14.07
CA GLU A 4 -11.94 -10.42 14.18
C GLU A 4 -11.29 -9.04 14.35
N ARG A 5 -10.14 -8.97 15.04
CA ARG A 5 -9.40 -7.73 15.28
C ARG A 5 -8.37 -7.42 14.19
N PHE A 6 -7.72 -8.45 13.63
CA PHE A 6 -6.64 -8.28 12.65
C PHE A 6 -7.17 -8.64 11.26
N THR A 7 -7.65 -7.62 10.54
CA THR A 7 -8.41 -7.75 9.30
C THR A 7 -7.76 -7.07 8.10
N VAL A 8 -6.72 -6.27 8.29
CA VAL A 8 -6.03 -5.54 7.21
C VAL A 8 -4.79 -6.31 6.77
N PRO A 9 -4.72 -6.84 5.54
CA PRO A 9 -3.59 -7.64 5.12
C PRO A 9 -2.36 -6.78 4.80
N LEU A 10 -1.18 -7.25 5.21
CA LEU A 10 0.11 -6.78 4.69
C LEU A 10 0.61 -7.85 3.70
N LEU A 11 0.68 -7.49 2.42
CA LEU A 11 0.91 -8.45 1.32
C LEU A 11 2.39 -8.57 0.96
N SER A 12 2.80 -9.78 0.56
CA SER A 12 4.06 -10.04 -0.13
C SER A 12 3.96 -9.66 -1.60
N ARG A 13 5.12 -9.57 -2.26
CA ARG A 13 5.21 -9.38 -3.71
C ARG A 13 4.42 -10.49 -4.43
N PRO A 14 3.39 -10.15 -5.22
CA PRO A 14 2.69 -11.12 -6.06
C PRO A 14 3.59 -11.69 -7.16
N ALA A 15 3.41 -12.96 -7.53
CA ALA A 15 4.23 -13.63 -8.56
C ALA A 15 3.97 -13.12 -9.99
N ASP A 16 2.86 -12.40 -10.19
CA ASP A 16 2.52 -11.72 -11.44
C ASP A 16 3.02 -10.27 -11.49
N LEU A 17 3.58 -9.73 -10.39
CA LEU A 17 4.24 -8.42 -10.37
C LEU A 17 5.69 -8.57 -10.83
N ILE A 18 5.94 -8.24 -12.08
CA ILE A 18 7.26 -8.34 -12.74
C ILE A 18 7.95 -6.98 -12.82
N ASP A 19 9.28 -6.99 -12.83
CA ASP A 19 10.09 -5.80 -13.10
C ASP A 19 9.99 -5.42 -14.59
N ILE A 20 9.95 -4.13 -14.88
CA ILE A 20 9.89 -3.59 -16.24
C ILE A 20 11.14 -2.77 -16.56
N ASP A 21 11.74 -3.06 -17.70
CA ASP A 21 12.87 -2.36 -18.30
C ASP A 21 12.65 -2.20 -19.82
N ASP A 22 13.63 -1.60 -20.51
CA ASP A 22 13.50 -1.34 -21.96
C ASP A 22 13.44 -2.62 -22.80
N GLY A 23 13.83 -3.78 -22.25
CA GLY A 23 13.80 -5.07 -22.93
C GLY A 23 12.42 -5.74 -22.95
N ASN A 24 11.55 -5.42 -21.97
CA ASN A 24 10.22 -6.03 -21.86
C ASN A 24 9.06 -5.02 -21.82
N ARG A 25 9.34 -3.71 -21.82
CA ARG A 25 8.33 -2.65 -21.78
C ARG A 25 7.47 -2.64 -23.06
N PRO A 26 6.14 -2.79 -22.95
CA PRO A 26 5.25 -2.62 -24.09
C PRO A 26 5.27 -1.20 -24.64
N ALA A 27 5.03 -1.07 -25.95
CA ALA A 27 4.86 0.24 -26.58
C ALA A 27 3.70 1.01 -25.92
N GLY A 28 3.95 2.27 -25.55
CA GLY A 28 2.97 3.15 -24.92
C GLY A 28 2.86 3.06 -23.40
N MET A 29 3.56 2.11 -22.75
CA MET A 29 3.62 2.07 -21.28
C MET A 29 4.47 3.23 -20.74
N ASP A 30 3.98 3.94 -19.71
CA ASP A 30 4.70 5.07 -19.09
C ASP A 30 6.12 4.63 -18.66
N PRO A 31 7.20 5.27 -19.18
CA PRO A 31 8.57 4.98 -18.80
C PRO A 31 8.86 5.07 -17.29
N TYR A 32 8.03 5.78 -16.53
CA TYR A 32 8.09 5.83 -15.06
C TYR A 32 7.87 4.48 -14.39
N LEU A 33 7.10 3.59 -15.02
CA LEU A 33 6.75 2.31 -14.44
C LEU A 33 7.96 1.37 -14.48
N ALA A 34 8.39 0.95 -13.29
CA ALA A 34 9.43 -0.06 -13.08
C ALA A 34 8.83 -1.44 -12.77
N PHE A 35 7.50 -1.54 -12.65
CA PHE A 35 6.79 -2.78 -12.39
C PHE A 35 5.50 -2.83 -13.21
N ALA A 36 5.09 -4.05 -13.57
CA ALA A 36 3.84 -4.32 -14.28
C ALA A 36 3.26 -5.68 -13.87
N ARG A 37 2.00 -5.90 -14.22
CA ARG A 37 1.33 -7.19 -14.09
C ARG A 37 1.58 -8.01 -15.35
N ARG A 38 2.11 -9.22 -15.20
CA ARG A 38 2.20 -10.19 -16.29
C ARG A 38 0.79 -10.71 -16.63
N THR A 39 0.43 -10.66 -17.90
CA THR A 39 -0.75 -11.35 -18.48
C THR A 39 -0.32 -12.12 -19.73
N ASP A 40 -1.23 -12.90 -20.31
CA ASP A 40 -0.97 -13.66 -21.53
C ASP A 40 -0.75 -12.75 -22.76
N ASP A 41 -1.33 -11.55 -22.74
CA ASP A 41 -1.21 -10.53 -23.79
C ASP A 41 0.01 -9.60 -23.61
N GLY A 42 0.82 -9.87 -22.58
CA GLY A 42 2.01 -9.07 -22.23
C GLY A 42 1.84 -8.25 -20.95
N PRO A 43 2.88 -7.52 -20.53
CA PRO A 43 2.80 -6.72 -19.31
C PRO A 43 1.78 -5.59 -19.40
N VAL A 44 1.01 -5.37 -18.34
CA VAL A 44 0.07 -4.25 -18.21
C VAL A 44 0.29 -3.52 -16.88
N GLU A 45 -0.20 -2.29 -16.72
CA GLU A 45 -0.12 -1.61 -15.43
C GLU A 45 -0.70 -2.46 -14.30
N TYR A 46 -0.05 -2.43 -13.13
CA TYR A 46 -0.55 -3.15 -11.98
C TYR A 46 -1.74 -2.44 -11.33
N PHE A 47 -2.51 -3.20 -10.57
CA PHE A 47 -3.62 -2.67 -9.77
C PHE A 47 -3.19 -1.50 -8.89
N ASP A 48 -4.06 -0.49 -8.81
CA ASP A 48 -3.89 0.61 -7.86
C ASP A 48 -4.27 0.19 -6.43
N ARG A 49 -4.10 1.13 -5.50
CA ARG A 49 -4.40 0.91 -4.08
C ARG A 49 -5.87 0.50 -3.89
N GLY A 50 -6.80 1.22 -4.51
CA GLY A 50 -8.23 1.00 -4.33
C GLY A 50 -8.67 -0.38 -4.83
N ALA A 51 -8.16 -0.82 -5.98
CA ALA A 51 -8.41 -2.15 -6.51
C ALA A 51 -7.83 -3.25 -5.60
N ILE A 52 -6.60 -3.07 -5.09
CA ILE A 52 -5.98 -4.05 -4.18
C ILE A 52 -6.76 -4.15 -2.86
N GLU A 53 -7.08 -3.01 -2.25
CA GLU A 53 -7.84 -2.95 -0.99
C GLU A 53 -9.30 -3.41 -1.18
N GLY A 54 -9.84 -3.27 -2.40
CA GLY A 54 -11.12 -3.82 -2.85
C GLY A 54 -11.10 -5.32 -3.20
N GLY A 55 -9.96 -6.01 -3.05
CA GLY A 55 -9.87 -7.46 -3.16
C GLY A 55 -9.29 -8.00 -4.47
N ALA A 56 -8.66 -7.18 -5.32
CA ALA A 56 -8.03 -7.66 -6.56
C ALA A 56 -6.94 -8.73 -6.34
N LEU A 57 -6.41 -8.83 -5.12
CA LEU A 57 -5.42 -9.82 -4.70
C LEU A 57 -5.93 -10.82 -3.64
N ALA A 58 -7.25 -10.86 -3.40
CA ALA A 58 -7.84 -11.81 -2.47
C ALA A 58 -7.56 -13.26 -2.91
N ASP A 59 -7.50 -14.16 -1.91
CA ASP A 59 -7.33 -15.61 -2.10
C ASP A 59 -6.05 -16.05 -2.84
N LYS A 60 -5.06 -15.15 -2.95
CA LYS A 60 -3.74 -15.46 -3.53
C LYS A 60 -2.71 -15.93 -2.49
N ASN A 61 -3.08 -16.06 -1.21
CA ASN A 61 -2.20 -16.44 -0.09
C ASN A 61 -0.92 -15.58 0.00
N LEU A 62 -1.08 -14.27 -0.14
CA LEU A 62 0.03 -13.31 -0.14
C LEU A 62 0.24 -12.64 1.22
N GLU A 63 -0.59 -12.92 2.21
CA GLU A 63 -0.61 -12.20 3.48
C GLU A 63 0.57 -12.59 4.37
N ILE A 64 1.52 -11.67 4.56
CA ILE A 64 2.64 -11.79 5.50
C ILE A 64 2.12 -11.69 6.94
N ALA A 65 1.21 -10.74 7.17
CA ALA A 65 0.61 -10.45 8.45
C ALA A 65 -0.76 -9.79 8.26
N TRP A 66 -1.52 -9.74 9.34
CA TRP A 66 -2.78 -9.01 9.40
C TRP A 66 -2.66 -7.94 10.49
N LEU A 67 -2.96 -6.70 10.14
CA LEU A 67 -2.92 -5.51 10.98
C LEU A 67 -4.33 -5.17 11.47
N ALA A 68 -4.41 -4.45 12.58
CA ALA A 68 -5.70 -4.01 13.13
C ALA A 68 -6.23 -2.77 12.41
N GLU A 69 -5.35 -1.87 11.98
CA GLU A 69 -5.72 -0.54 11.48
C GLU A 69 -5.20 -0.31 10.05
N LYS A 70 -6.07 0.15 9.16
CA LYS A 70 -5.71 0.52 7.78
C LYS A 70 -4.68 1.65 7.74
N VAL A 71 -4.82 2.62 8.64
CA VAL A 71 -3.89 3.75 8.77
C VAL A 71 -2.47 3.27 9.12
N ASP A 72 -2.33 2.24 9.96
CA ASP A 72 -1.01 1.67 10.24
C ASP A 72 -0.42 0.98 9.02
N ALA A 73 -1.21 0.20 8.29
CA ALA A 73 -0.78 -0.40 7.02
C ALA A 73 -0.30 0.66 6.01
N PHE A 74 -1.07 1.75 5.87
CA PHE A 74 -0.71 2.87 5.02
C PHE A 74 0.65 3.49 5.40
N PHE A 75 0.87 3.78 6.68
CA PHE A 75 2.15 4.35 7.11
C PHE A 75 3.31 3.37 7.00
N ILE A 76 3.08 2.07 7.17
CA ILE A 76 4.09 1.05 6.86
C ILE A 76 4.49 1.13 5.39
N HIS A 77 3.54 1.31 4.47
CA HIS A 77 3.82 1.50 3.04
C HIS A 77 4.61 2.79 2.78
N VAL A 78 4.27 3.91 3.44
CA VAL A 78 5.00 5.19 3.29
C VAL A 78 6.45 5.06 3.78
N GLN A 79 6.67 4.38 4.90
CA GLN A 79 8.02 4.23 5.48
C GLN A 79 8.84 3.13 4.78
N GLY A 80 8.18 2.17 4.12
CA GLY A 80 8.83 1.06 3.41
C GLY A 80 9.40 -0.03 4.31
N ALA A 81 9.31 0.09 5.63
CA ALA A 81 9.72 -0.94 6.58
C ALA A 81 9.01 -0.81 7.93
N ALA A 82 8.89 -1.93 8.65
CA ALA A 82 8.33 -1.95 9.99
C ALA A 82 8.84 -3.11 10.84
N ARG A 83 8.69 -2.97 12.16
CA ARG A 83 8.81 -4.07 13.12
C ARG A 83 7.44 -4.37 13.69
N LEU A 84 6.90 -5.54 13.37
CA LEU A 84 5.61 -6.00 13.83
C LEU A 84 5.77 -6.64 15.21
N LYS A 85 4.90 -6.26 16.16
CA LYS A 85 4.75 -6.95 17.44
C LYS A 85 3.65 -8.00 17.28
N MET A 86 4.04 -9.27 17.32
CA MET A 86 3.12 -10.39 17.14
C MET A 86 2.35 -10.67 18.44
N THR A 87 1.20 -11.32 18.31
CA THR A 87 0.31 -11.67 19.44
C THR A 87 0.94 -12.66 20.42
N ASP A 88 1.91 -13.46 19.96
CA ASP A 88 2.69 -14.41 20.76
C ASP A 88 3.96 -13.80 21.38
N GLY A 89 4.12 -12.46 21.30
CA GLY A 89 5.27 -11.75 21.85
C GLY A 89 6.49 -11.69 20.93
N ARG A 90 6.50 -12.43 19.81
CA ARG A 90 7.59 -12.34 18.82
C ARG A 90 7.61 -10.97 18.14
N ARG A 91 8.76 -10.65 17.54
CA ARG A 91 8.92 -9.49 16.66
C ARG A 91 9.26 -9.97 15.26
N ALA A 92 8.51 -9.50 14.26
CA ALA A 92 8.81 -9.74 12.86
C ALA A 92 9.28 -8.44 12.20
N ARG A 93 10.25 -8.53 11.28
CA ARG A 93 10.70 -7.38 10.48
C ARG A 93 10.14 -7.53 9.08
N VAL A 94 9.56 -6.47 8.56
CA VAL A 94 9.12 -6.36 7.17
C VAL A 94 9.85 -5.18 6.53
N THR A 95 10.21 -5.36 5.27
CA THR A 95 10.92 -4.35 4.47
C THR A 95 10.39 -4.38 3.05
N TYR A 96 10.58 -3.28 2.34
CA TYR A 96 10.22 -3.11 0.94
C TYR A 96 10.71 -4.29 0.08
N ALA A 97 9.81 -4.78 -0.78
CA ALA A 97 10.09 -5.81 -1.77
C ALA A 97 9.79 -5.33 -3.20
N ALA A 98 8.67 -4.65 -3.40
CA ALA A 98 8.24 -4.05 -4.67
C ALA A 98 7.13 -3.01 -4.41
N LYS A 99 6.70 -2.32 -5.47
CA LYS A 99 5.48 -1.48 -5.49
C LYS A 99 4.66 -1.80 -6.75
N SER A 100 3.37 -1.47 -6.76
CA SER A 100 2.50 -1.64 -7.94
C SER A 100 2.92 -0.81 -9.17
N GLY A 101 3.87 0.10 -9.01
CA GLY A 101 4.30 1.02 -10.07
C GLY A 101 3.52 2.35 -10.05
N GLN A 102 2.31 2.36 -9.50
CA GLN A 102 1.47 3.56 -9.39
C GLN A 102 2.17 4.70 -8.63
N ARG A 103 1.88 5.94 -9.03
CA ARG A 103 2.45 7.15 -8.42
C ARG A 103 1.95 7.30 -6.98
N PHE A 104 2.83 7.80 -6.11
CA PHE A 104 2.48 8.08 -4.73
C PHE A 104 1.78 9.44 -4.61
N THR A 105 0.61 9.45 -3.97
CA THR A 105 -0.07 10.66 -3.54
C THR A 105 -0.17 10.65 -2.01
N GLY A 106 0.42 11.66 -1.38
CA GLY A 106 0.44 11.75 0.09
C GLY A 106 -0.85 12.38 0.64
N PRO A 107 -1.46 11.81 1.69
CA PRO A 107 -2.71 12.32 2.27
C PRO A 107 -2.54 13.72 2.86
N GLY A 108 -1.35 14.08 3.33
CA GLY A 108 -1.10 15.40 3.91
C GLY A 108 -1.38 16.56 2.95
N LYS A 109 -0.98 16.43 1.67
CA LYS A 109 -1.27 17.45 0.65
C LYS A 109 -2.78 17.51 0.37
N ILE A 110 -3.43 16.36 0.21
CA ILE A 110 -4.88 16.28 -0.03
C ILE A 110 -5.65 16.95 1.12
N LEU A 111 -5.32 16.61 2.37
CA LEU A 111 -5.97 17.18 3.55
C LEU A 111 -5.75 18.69 3.65
N SER A 112 -4.57 19.18 3.27
CA SER A 112 -4.33 20.63 3.20
C SER A 112 -5.13 21.30 2.09
N ASP A 113 -5.18 20.71 0.91
CA ASP A 113 -5.92 21.26 -0.23
C ASP A 113 -7.44 21.28 0.05
N LEU A 114 -7.93 20.33 0.87
CA LEU A 114 -9.31 20.28 1.38
C LEU A 114 -9.58 21.24 2.56
N GLY A 115 -8.56 21.90 3.11
CA GLY A 115 -8.69 22.79 4.27
C GLY A 115 -8.83 22.09 5.62
N GLU A 116 -8.59 20.78 5.69
CA GLU A 116 -8.73 19.95 6.89
C GLU A 116 -7.56 20.12 7.86
N ILE A 117 -6.35 20.26 7.31
CA ILE A 117 -5.12 20.49 8.07
C ILE A 117 -4.33 21.59 7.35
N PRO A 118 -4.08 22.76 7.96
CA PRO A 118 -3.22 23.77 7.36
C PRO A 118 -1.87 23.21 6.94
N LEU A 119 -1.34 23.62 5.79
CA LEU A 119 -0.14 23.03 5.19
C LEU A 119 1.06 23.00 6.16
N GLU A 120 1.24 24.08 6.91
CA GLU A 120 2.30 24.24 7.92
C GLU A 120 2.15 23.32 9.14
N LYS A 121 0.99 22.71 9.32
CA LYS A 121 0.68 21.74 10.38
C LYS A 121 0.61 20.30 9.87
N VAL A 122 0.89 20.05 8.59
CA VAL A 122 0.90 18.70 8.02
C VAL A 122 2.09 17.93 8.55
N THR A 123 1.83 16.98 9.43
CA THR A 123 2.80 16.06 10.03
C THR A 123 2.18 14.66 10.06
N MET A 124 3.01 13.63 10.21
CA MET A 124 2.49 12.26 10.38
C MET A 124 1.50 12.17 11.56
N GLN A 125 1.80 12.85 12.66
CA GLN A 125 0.98 12.85 13.87
C GLN A 125 -0.37 13.54 13.63
N SER A 126 -0.39 14.69 12.95
CA SER A 126 -1.63 15.40 12.65
C SER A 126 -2.50 14.64 11.65
N ILE A 127 -1.90 14.02 10.62
CA ILE A 127 -2.62 13.15 9.67
C ILE A 127 -3.22 11.93 10.39
N ARG A 128 -2.46 11.26 11.26
CA ARG A 128 -2.96 10.13 12.06
C ARG A 128 -4.10 10.54 12.99
N ALA A 129 -3.97 11.69 13.64
CA ALA A 129 -5.01 12.22 14.51
C ALA A 129 -6.29 12.52 13.71
N TRP A 130 -6.14 13.09 12.50
CA TRP A 130 -7.26 13.39 11.63
C TRP A 130 -7.99 12.13 11.16
N PHE A 131 -7.28 11.10 10.70
CA PHE A 131 -7.91 9.83 10.30
C PHE A 131 -8.60 9.12 11.47
N LYS A 132 -8.03 9.23 12.68
CA LYS A 132 -8.68 8.67 13.87
C LYS A 132 -9.99 9.41 14.22
N ALA A 133 -10.05 10.71 13.95
CA ALA A 133 -11.24 11.52 14.18
C ALA A 133 -12.31 11.35 13.09
N HIS A 134 -11.93 10.90 11.89
CA HIS A 134 -12.81 10.73 10.72
C HIS A 134 -12.67 9.33 10.10
N PRO A 135 -13.02 8.26 10.84
CA PRO A 135 -12.87 6.88 10.35
C PRO A 135 -13.65 6.61 9.06
N GLU A 136 -14.73 7.33 8.80
CA GLU A 136 -15.56 7.25 7.60
C GLU A 136 -14.93 7.88 6.35
N ARG A 137 -13.81 8.60 6.51
CA ARG A 137 -13.08 9.30 5.42
C ARG A 137 -11.68 8.76 5.20
N VAL A 138 -11.42 7.53 5.64
CA VAL A 138 -10.14 6.85 5.46
C VAL A 138 -10.00 6.22 4.08
N ASP A 139 -11.11 5.76 3.49
CA ASP A 139 -11.18 5.10 2.18
C ASP A 139 -11.49 6.09 1.04
#